data_AF-A0AAD8DXT9-F1
#
_entry.id   AF-A0AAD8DXT9-F1
#
_cell.length_a   1.000
_cell.length_b   1.000
_cell.length_c   1.000
_cell.angle_alpha   90.00
_cell.angle_beta   90.00
_cell.angle_gamma   90.00
#
_symmetry.space_group_name_H-M   'P 1'
#
loop_
_entity.id
_entity.type
_entity.pdbx_description
1 polymer ?
#
loop_
_entity_poly.entity_id
_entity_poly.type
_entity_poly.pdbx_seq_one_letter_code
_entity_poly.pdbx_strand_id
1 'polypeptide(L)'
;MHGHSAILGVIGNVALGLTLLTGEITMQTKRLNRFVVLTSITGILLSTYALYVEMAVEARPGFSALCDIGEYASCSRVLSSEYAKGFGIIPKESPLRIPNPVYGIMFYCLIIFLTTFDQLFVGRLLFLIAVSSIPMCVYLAYLLAFVLHDVCVVCISTYIVNFTLVILAYKKMKAMAAKKK
;
A
#
# COMPACT_ATOMS: atom_id res chain seq x y z
N MET A 1 -24.24 45.32 33.72
CA MET A 1 -24.77 44.46 32.63
C MET A 1 -23.85 44.34 31.40
N HIS A 2 -22.60 44.84 31.39
CA HIS A 2 -21.73 44.81 30.20
C HIS A 2 -20.82 43.58 30.04
N GLY A 3 -20.72 42.68 31.03
CA GLY A 3 -19.82 41.52 30.97
C GLY A 3 -20.34 40.34 30.14
N HIS A 4 -21.65 40.19 29.97
CA HIS A 4 -22.25 39.00 29.34
C HIS A 4 -22.01 38.93 27.82
N SER A 5 -22.01 40.09 27.13
CA SER A 5 -21.83 40.18 25.67
C SER A 5 -20.41 39.83 25.22
N ALA A 6 -19.40 40.24 25.99
CA ALA A 6 -17.99 39.95 25.68
C ALA A 6 -17.67 38.44 25.81
N ILE A 7 -18.25 37.76 26.79
CA ILE A 7 -18.04 36.32 27.02
C ILE A 7 -18.67 35.50 25.89
N LEU A 8 -19.88 35.86 25.44
CA LEU A 8 -20.54 35.22 24.30
C LEU A 8 -19.76 35.36 22.98
N GLY A 9 -19.14 36.52 22.74
CA GLY A 9 -18.30 36.75 21.56
C GLY A 9 -17.01 35.92 21.53
N VAL A 10 -16.35 35.75 22.69
CA VAL A 10 -15.15 34.90 22.80
C VAL A 10 -15.50 33.42 22.60
N ILE A 11 -16.59 32.94 23.21
CA ILE A 11 -17.06 31.56 23.04
C ILE A 11 -17.44 31.28 21.58
N GLY A 12 -18.11 32.23 20.90
CA GLY A 12 -18.48 32.10 19.49
C GLY A 12 -17.26 32.00 18.56
N ASN A 13 -16.23 32.82 18.79
CA ASN A 13 -14.99 32.78 18.00
C ASN A 13 -14.19 31.49 18.24
N VAL A 14 -14.16 30.98 19.47
CA VAL A 14 -13.52 29.69 19.78
C VAL A 14 -14.26 28.52 19.12
N ALA A 15 -15.60 28.51 19.16
CA ALA A 15 -16.42 27.49 18.52
C ALA A 15 -16.29 27.51 16.99
N LEU A 16 -16.25 28.69 16.38
CA LEU A 16 -16.01 28.85 14.94
C LEU A 16 -14.60 28.40 14.55
N GLY A 17 -13.58 28.77 15.33
CA GLY A 17 -12.20 28.31 15.12
C GLY A 17 -12.06 26.79 15.22
N LEU A 18 -12.72 26.17 16.21
CA LEU A 18 -12.75 24.71 16.37
C LEU A 18 -13.49 24.03 15.22
N THR A 19 -14.57 24.63 14.71
CA THR A 19 -15.35 24.10 13.57
C THR A 19 -14.56 24.19 12.26
N LEU A 20 -13.84 25.29 12.03
CA LEU A 20 -12.97 25.44 10.86
C LEU A 20 -11.78 24.47 10.92
N LEU A 21 -11.13 24.33 12.08
CA LEU A 21 -10.00 23.41 12.28
C LEU A 21 -10.44 21.94 12.10
N THR A 22 -11.59 21.56 12.66
CA THR A 22 -12.16 20.20 12.48
C THR A 22 -12.58 19.95 11.03
N GLY A 23 -13.05 20.98 10.33
CA GLY A 23 -13.33 20.97 8.89
C GLY A 23 -12.08 20.71 8.05
N GLU A 24 -10.99 21.44 8.28
CA GLU A 24 -9.71 21.29 7.59
C GLU A 24 -9.10 19.89 7.81
N ILE A 25 -9.07 19.41 9.06
CA ILE A 25 -8.52 18.08 9.38
C ILE A 25 -9.39 16.97 8.76
N THR A 26 -10.71 17.15 8.69
CA THR A 26 -11.61 16.18 8.05
C THR A 26 -11.45 16.15 6.54
N MET A 27 -11.28 17.32 5.90
CA MET A 27 -10.96 17.42 4.48
C MET A 27 -9.60 16.79 4.15
N GLN A 28 -8.60 16.97 5.01
CA GLN A 28 -7.28 16.34 4.87
C GLN A 28 -7.37 14.81 4.96
N THR A 29 -8.13 14.27 5.93
CA THR A 29 -8.33 12.82 6.09
C THR A 29 -9.03 12.21 4.86
N LYS A 30 -10.12 12.82 4.39
CA LYS A 30 -10.82 12.36 3.18
C LYS A 30 -9.93 12.39 1.92
N ARG A 31 -9.06 13.39 1.80
CA ARG A 31 -8.11 13.48 0.68
C ARG A 31 -7.04 12.38 0.77
N LEU A 32 -6.50 12.12 1.95
CA LEU A 32 -5.57 11.02 2.19
C LEU A 32 -6.22 9.66 1.92
N ASN A 33 -7.47 9.44 2.33
CA ASN A 33 -8.21 8.21 2.06
C ASN A 33 -8.31 7.95 0.56
N ARG A 34 -8.67 8.97 -0.24
CA ARG A 34 -8.71 8.87 -1.70
C ARG A 34 -7.35 8.48 -2.29
N PHE A 35 -6.27 9.11 -1.85
CA PHE A 35 -4.94 8.73 -2.32
C PHE A 35 -4.54 7.32 -1.92
N VAL A 36 -4.81 6.90 -0.67
CA VAL A 36 -4.57 5.51 -0.23
C VAL A 36 -5.32 4.53 -1.12
N VAL A 37 -6.61 4.77 -1.36
CA VAL A 37 -7.45 3.91 -2.22
C VAL A 37 -6.90 3.86 -3.64
N LEU A 38 -6.59 4.99 -4.26
CA LEU A 38 -6.05 5.03 -5.63
C LEU A 38 -4.71 4.30 -5.73
N THR A 39 -3.80 4.53 -4.78
CA THR A 39 -2.51 3.83 -4.73
C THR A 39 -2.69 2.33 -4.53
N SER A 40 -3.62 1.90 -3.68
CA SER A 40 -3.95 0.48 -3.48
C SER A 40 -4.58 -0.15 -4.72
N ILE A 41 -5.45 0.55 -5.45
CA ILE A 41 -6.01 0.07 -6.72
C ILE A 41 -4.89 -0.15 -7.75
N THR A 42 -3.94 0.79 -7.87
CA THR A 42 -2.74 0.60 -8.70
C THR A 42 -1.95 -0.63 -8.28
N GLY A 43 -1.77 -0.85 -6.97
CA GLY A 43 -1.12 -2.05 -6.44
C GLY A 43 -1.84 -3.34 -6.82
N ILE A 44 -3.18 -3.36 -6.72
CA ILE A 44 -4.00 -4.50 -7.13
C ILE A 44 -3.81 -4.77 -8.62
N LEU A 45 -3.91 -3.76 -9.48
CA LEU A 45 -3.74 -3.92 -10.93
C LEU A 45 -2.35 -4.48 -11.29
N LEU A 46 -1.29 -3.95 -10.68
CA LEU A 46 0.08 -4.48 -10.86
C LEU A 46 0.19 -5.94 -10.41
N SER A 47 -0.41 -6.28 -9.28
CA SER A 47 -0.37 -7.64 -8.72
C SER A 47 -1.20 -8.62 -9.55
N THR A 48 -2.36 -8.21 -10.02
CA THR A 48 -3.20 -9.00 -10.92
C THR A 48 -2.49 -9.24 -12.25
N TYR A 49 -1.80 -8.24 -12.79
CA TYR A 49 -0.99 -8.42 -14.00
C TYR A 49 0.19 -9.37 -13.76
N ALA A 50 0.91 -9.23 -12.64
CA ALA A 50 1.96 -10.17 -12.28
C ALA A 50 1.44 -11.61 -12.12
N LEU A 51 0.27 -11.79 -11.49
CA LEU A 51 -0.38 -13.09 -11.35
C LEU A 51 -0.74 -13.67 -12.73
N TYR A 52 -1.29 -12.85 -13.62
CA TYR A 52 -1.57 -13.26 -14.99
C TYR A 52 -0.30 -13.74 -15.71
N VAL A 53 0.79 -12.98 -15.62
CA VAL A 53 2.07 -13.36 -16.26
C VAL A 53 2.59 -14.66 -15.69
N GLU A 54 2.61 -14.83 -14.36
CA GLU A 54 3.05 -16.06 -13.71
C GLU A 54 2.24 -17.27 -14.20
N MET A 55 0.91 -17.18 -14.18
CA MET A 55 0.04 -18.24 -14.69
C MET A 55 0.22 -18.51 -16.19
N ALA A 56 0.44 -17.47 -16.99
CA ALA A 56 0.62 -17.60 -18.43
C ALA A 56 1.94 -18.29 -18.79
N VAL A 57 3.04 -17.96 -18.09
CA VAL A 57 4.34 -18.62 -18.26
C VAL A 57 4.24 -20.12 -17.89
N GLU A 58 3.52 -20.45 -16.81
CA GLU A 58 3.33 -21.85 -16.40
C GLU A 58 2.47 -22.65 -17.40
N ALA A 59 1.43 -22.02 -17.95
CA ALA A 59 0.49 -22.70 -18.84
C ALA A 59 1.00 -22.87 -20.28
N ARG A 60 1.93 -22.02 -20.74
CA ARG A 60 2.32 -21.93 -22.16
C ARG A 60 3.85 -21.87 -22.31
N PRO A 61 4.49 -22.98 -22.73
CA PRO A 61 5.91 -22.97 -23.07
C PRO A 61 6.23 -21.92 -24.15
N GLY A 62 7.24 -21.09 -23.92
CA GLY A 62 7.64 -20.02 -24.85
C GLY A 62 6.81 -18.73 -24.75
N PHE A 63 5.96 -18.57 -23.74
CA PHE A 63 5.31 -17.30 -23.46
C PHE A 63 6.31 -16.21 -23.07
N SER A 64 6.10 -14.99 -23.57
CA SER A 64 6.82 -13.79 -23.16
C SER A 64 5.81 -12.69 -22.84
N ALA A 65 6.00 -12.03 -21.71
CA ALA A 65 5.12 -11.00 -21.20
C ALA A 65 5.38 -9.66 -21.88
N LEU A 66 4.38 -8.77 -21.85
CA LEU A 66 4.52 -7.40 -22.36
C LEU A 66 5.56 -6.57 -21.58
N CYS A 67 5.89 -6.99 -20.36
CA CYS A 67 6.90 -6.33 -19.54
C CYS A 67 8.29 -6.99 -19.63
N ASP A 68 8.49 -7.89 -20.60
CA ASP A 68 9.82 -8.33 -21.03
C ASP A 68 10.38 -7.28 -22.01
N ILE A 69 11.21 -6.36 -21.49
CA ILE A 69 11.71 -5.19 -22.25
C ILE A 69 13.05 -5.50 -22.92
N GLY A 70 13.79 -6.47 -22.39
CA GLY A 70 15.08 -6.88 -22.93
C GLY A 70 15.65 -8.09 -22.20
N GLU A 71 16.85 -8.48 -22.61
CA GLU A 71 17.49 -9.72 -22.12
C GLU A 71 17.70 -9.73 -20.61
N TYR A 72 18.02 -8.58 -20.00
CA TYR A 72 18.22 -8.42 -18.54
C TYR A 72 17.04 -7.72 -17.84
N ALA A 73 15.89 -7.64 -18.52
CA ALA A 73 14.69 -7.00 -18.00
C ALA A 73 13.46 -7.85 -18.34
N SER A 74 13.45 -9.11 -17.84
CA SER A 74 12.35 -10.05 -18.08
C SER A 74 11.52 -10.28 -16.81
N CYS A 75 10.29 -9.78 -16.82
CA CYS A 75 9.27 -10.15 -15.85
C CYS A 75 8.96 -11.64 -15.86
N SER A 76 8.89 -12.25 -17.05
CA SER A 76 8.51 -13.65 -17.20
C SER A 76 9.49 -14.56 -16.46
N ARG A 77 10.80 -14.33 -16.64
CA ARG A 77 11.85 -15.10 -15.96
C ARG A 77 11.82 -14.91 -14.44
N VAL A 78 11.59 -13.68 -13.98
CA VAL A 78 11.45 -13.37 -12.55
C VAL A 78 10.24 -14.07 -11.95
N LEU A 79 9.09 -14.01 -12.63
CA LEU A 79 7.81 -14.57 -12.16
C LEU A 79 7.70 -16.09 -12.33
N SER A 80 8.58 -16.72 -13.12
CA SER A 80 8.71 -18.18 -13.17
C SER A 80 9.74 -18.74 -12.17
N SER A 81 10.46 -17.89 -11.45
CA SER A 81 11.47 -18.31 -10.49
C SER A 81 10.87 -19.01 -9.27
N GLU A 82 11.68 -19.78 -8.53
CA GLU A 82 11.21 -20.42 -7.30
C GLU A 82 10.78 -19.43 -6.21
N TYR A 83 11.28 -18.19 -6.30
CA TYR A 83 10.97 -17.10 -5.38
C TYR A 83 9.64 -16.43 -5.67
N ALA A 84 9.04 -16.65 -6.84
CA ALA A 84 7.74 -16.09 -7.22
C ALA A 84 6.57 -16.69 -6.42
N LYS A 85 6.76 -17.85 -5.78
CA LYS A 85 5.76 -18.51 -4.93
C LYS A 85 6.23 -18.60 -3.48
N GLY A 86 5.37 -18.20 -2.56
CA GLY A 86 5.64 -18.24 -1.12
C GLY A 86 6.95 -17.54 -0.74
N PHE A 87 7.33 -16.52 -1.52
CA PHE A 87 8.56 -15.74 -1.40
C PHE A 87 9.86 -16.56 -1.47
N GLY A 88 9.81 -17.81 -1.92
CA GLY A 88 10.94 -18.75 -1.84
C GLY A 88 11.29 -19.21 -0.42
N ILE A 89 10.48 -18.86 0.59
CA ILE A 89 10.71 -19.20 2.01
C ILE A 89 9.75 -20.29 2.46
N ILE A 90 8.52 -20.30 1.92
CA ILE A 90 7.48 -21.25 2.32
C ILE A 90 7.76 -22.64 1.70
N PRO A 91 7.71 -23.74 2.48
CA PRO A 91 7.96 -25.10 1.98
C PRO A 91 7.03 -25.52 0.85
N LYS A 92 7.48 -26.44 -0.02
CA LYS A 92 6.77 -26.82 -1.26
C LYS A 92 5.41 -27.47 -1.01
N GLU A 93 5.34 -28.26 0.04
CA GLU A 93 4.18 -29.00 0.52
C GLU A 93 3.19 -28.14 1.33
N SER A 94 3.54 -26.89 1.65
CA SER A 94 2.67 -26.02 2.43
C SER A 94 1.52 -25.47 1.56
N PRO A 95 0.25 -25.49 2.05
CA PRO A 95 -0.87 -24.88 1.35
C PRO A 95 -0.73 -23.35 1.22
N LEU A 96 0.17 -22.75 2.00
CA LEU A 96 0.51 -21.33 1.89
C LEU A 96 1.52 -21.06 0.77
N ARG A 97 2.02 -22.06 0.04
CA ARG A 97 2.90 -21.80 -1.11
C ARG A 97 2.09 -21.38 -2.35
N ILE A 98 1.57 -20.17 -2.30
CA ILE A 98 0.81 -19.53 -3.37
C ILE A 98 1.65 -18.45 -4.06
N PRO A 99 1.27 -18.01 -5.28
CA PRO A 99 1.92 -16.91 -5.98
C PRO A 99 2.05 -15.65 -5.11
N ASN A 100 3.23 -15.03 -5.09
CA ASN A 100 3.50 -13.78 -4.38
C ASN A 100 2.50 -12.67 -4.72
N PRO A 101 2.07 -12.50 -6.00
CA PRO A 101 1.10 -11.46 -6.33
C PRO A 101 -0.26 -11.65 -5.63
N VAL A 102 -0.64 -12.87 -5.22
CA VAL A 102 -1.87 -13.12 -4.44
C VAL A 102 -1.77 -12.46 -3.05
N TYR A 103 -0.62 -12.59 -2.39
CA TYR A 103 -0.37 -11.86 -1.13
C TYR A 103 -0.44 -10.35 -1.31
N GLY A 104 0.08 -9.85 -2.44
CA GLY A 104 -0.04 -8.43 -2.81
C GLY A 104 -1.50 -7.99 -2.92
N ILE A 105 -2.33 -8.73 -3.66
CA ILE A 105 -3.77 -8.44 -3.80
C ILE A 105 -4.45 -8.44 -2.43
N MET A 106 -4.23 -9.46 -1.61
CA MET A 106 -4.78 -9.54 -0.25
C MET A 106 -4.37 -8.35 0.61
N PHE A 107 -3.09 -7.97 0.56
CA PHE A 107 -2.55 -6.81 1.27
C PHE A 107 -3.24 -5.51 0.85
N TYR A 108 -3.34 -5.23 -0.45
CA TYR A 108 -3.97 -3.99 -0.92
C TYR A 108 -5.47 -3.94 -0.63
N CYS A 109 -6.18 -5.07 -0.74
CA CYS A 109 -7.59 -5.17 -0.33
C CYS A 109 -7.75 -4.86 1.16
N LEU A 110 -6.87 -5.39 2.01
CA LEU A 110 -6.88 -5.10 3.45
C LEU A 110 -6.59 -3.61 3.73
N ILE A 111 -5.65 -2.99 3.03
CA ILE A 111 -5.38 -1.55 3.15
C ILE A 111 -6.61 -0.72 2.77
N ILE A 112 -7.31 -1.05 1.68
CA ILE A 112 -8.56 -0.39 1.29
C ILE A 112 -9.62 -0.58 2.37
N PHE A 113 -9.80 -1.79 2.88
CA PHE A 113 -10.77 -2.05 3.95
C PHE A 113 -10.47 -1.24 5.22
N LEU A 114 -9.22 -1.25 5.69
CA LEU A 114 -8.84 -0.50 6.89
C LEU A 114 -8.94 1.02 6.69
N THR A 115 -8.80 1.51 5.45
CA THR A 115 -8.88 2.94 5.17
C THR A 115 -10.29 3.52 5.30
N THR A 116 -11.35 2.69 5.34
CA THR A 116 -12.73 3.17 5.52
C THR A 116 -13.02 3.64 6.95
N PHE A 117 -12.18 3.28 7.92
CA PHE A 117 -12.37 3.63 9.32
C PHE A 117 -11.51 4.83 9.73
N ASP A 118 -12.13 5.83 10.35
CA ASP A 118 -11.47 7.04 10.85
C ASP A 118 -11.20 6.96 12.37
N GLN A 119 -10.77 5.79 12.85
CA GLN A 119 -10.40 5.57 14.25
C GLN A 119 -8.88 5.54 14.41
N LEU A 120 -8.34 6.20 15.44
CA LEU A 120 -6.89 6.26 15.68
C LEU A 120 -6.23 4.88 15.80
N PHE A 121 -6.93 3.92 16.42
CA PHE A 121 -6.45 2.53 16.51
C PHE A 121 -6.27 1.91 15.12
N VAL A 122 -7.28 2.04 14.26
CA VAL A 122 -7.24 1.53 12.87
C VAL A 122 -6.18 2.27 12.05
N GLY A 123 -6.02 3.58 12.24
CA GLY A 123 -4.94 4.35 11.60
C GLY A 123 -3.54 3.85 11.96
N ARG A 124 -3.31 3.44 13.22
CA ARG A 124 -2.06 2.81 13.66
C ARG A 124 -1.88 1.43 13.03
N LEU A 125 -2.94 0.61 13.04
CA LEU A 125 -2.91 -0.73 12.44
C LEU A 125 -2.61 -0.67 10.95
N LEU A 126 -3.28 0.23 10.20
CA LEU A 126 -3.04 0.47 8.78
C LEU A 126 -1.59 0.90 8.52
N PHE A 127 -1.03 1.78 9.37
CA PHE A 127 0.39 2.16 9.27
C PHE A 127 1.34 1.00 9.54
N LEU A 128 1.10 0.19 10.58
CA LEU A 128 1.92 -0.98 10.90
C LEU A 128 1.90 -2.02 9.78
N ILE A 129 0.72 -2.31 9.22
CA ILE A 129 0.57 -3.22 8.07
C ILE A 129 1.28 -2.64 6.85
N ALA A 130 1.16 -1.34 6.56
CA ALA A 130 1.89 -0.74 5.45
C ALA A 130 3.42 -0.86 5.64
N VAL A 131 3.92 -0.61 6.85
CA VAL A 131 5.37 -0.69 7.16
C VAL A 131 5.91 -2.10 7.03
N SER A 132 5.13 -3.14 7.36
CA SER A 132 5.57 -4.54 7.23
C SER A 132 5.84 -4.94 5.77
N SER A 133 5.32 -4.20 4.79
CA SER A 133 5.63 -4.42 3.37
C SER A 133 7.07 -4.00 3.00
N ILE A 134 7.72 -3.11 3.76
CA ILE A 134 9.05 -2.58 3.42
C ILE A 134 10.16 -3.63 3.54
N PRO A 135 10.30 -4.39 4.65
CA PRO A 135 11.27 -5.48 4.72
C PRO A 135 11.09 -6.51 3.59
N MET A 136 9.83 -6.80 3.25
CA MET A 136 9.47 -7.71 2.16
C MET A 136 9.93 -7.16 0.80
N CYS A 137 9.75 -5.86 0.53
CA CYS A 137 10.24 -5.20 -0.68
C CYS A 137 11.77 -5.23 -0.75
N VAL A 138 12.46 -4.96 0.37
CA VAL A 138 13.93 -5.01 0.43
C VAL A 138 14.44 -6.42 0.12
N TYR A 139 13.81 -7.44 0.70
CA TYR A 139 14.15 -8.84 0.42
C TYR A 139 13.96 -9.20 -1.06
N LEU A 140 12.80 -8.89 -1.64
CA LEU A 140 12.57 -9.19 -3.06
C LEU A 140 13.50 -8.38 -3.97
N ALA A 141 13.76 -7.11 -3.66
CA ALA A 141 14.72 -6.30 -4.40
C ALA A 141 16.15 -6.89 -4.35
N TYR A 142 16.55 -7.45 -3.20
CA TYR A 142 17.80 -8.18 -3.08
C TYR A 142 17.83 -9.40 -4.01
N LEU A 143 16.75 -10.21 -4.04
CA LEU A 143 16.68 -11.35 -4.95
C LEU A 143 16.79 -10.92 -6.42
N LEU A 144 16.06 -9.87 -6.83
CA LEU A 144 16.14 -9.33 -8.19
C LEU A 144 17.56 -8.93 -8.57
N ALA A 145 18.25 -8.18 -7.70
CA ALA A 145 19.55 -7.60 -8.01
C ALA A 145 20.72 -8.61 -7.92
N PHE A 146 20.72 -9.46 -6.89
CA PHE A 146 21.89 -10.27 -6.52
C PHE A 146 21.72 -11.77 -6.77
N VAL A 147 20.49 -12.27 -6.92
CA VAL A 147 20.25 -13.70 -7.13
C VAL A 147 19.80 -13.97 -8.56
N LEU A 148 18.77 -13.27 -9.04
CA LEU A 148 18.26 -13.44 -10.39
C LEU A 148 19.03 -12.62 -11.44
N HIS A 149 19.69 -11.53 -11.02
CA HIS A 149 20.35 -10.57 -11.89
C HIS A 149 19.44 -10.02 -13.00
N ASP A 150 18.24 -9.61 -12.60
CA ASP A 150 17.16 -9.23 -13.51
C ASP A 150 16.38 -8.00 -13.05
N VAL A 151 15.85 -7.26 -14.03
CA VAL A 151 15.01 -6.09 -13.77
C VAL A 151 13.54 -6.41 -14.08
N CYS A 152 12.74 -6.57 -13.03
CA CYS A 152 11.27 -6.68 -13.15
C CYS A 152 10.61 -5.32 -12.91
N VAL A 153 10.18 -4.64 -13.99
CA VAL A 153 9.54 -3.32 -13.90
C VAL A 153 8.25 -3.34 -13.08
N VAL A 154 7.47 -4.43 -13.15
CA VAL A 154 6.24 -4.59 -12.35
C VAL A 154 6.56 -4.68 -10.86
N CYS A 155 7.60 -5.44 -10.50
CA CYS A 155 8.06 -5.61 -9.13
C CYS A 155 8.60 -4.28 -8.56
N ILE A 156 9.42 -3.56 -9.33
CA ILE A 156 9.91 -2.24 -8.93
C ILE A 156 8.74 -1.25 -8.74
N SER A 157 7.74 -1.30 -9.63
CA SER A 157 6.53 -0.48 -9.51
C SER A 157 5.76 -0.80 -8.22
N THR A 158 5.63 -2.08 -7.83
CA THR A 158 4.97 -2.43 -6.57
C THR A 158 5.76 -1.97 -5.35
N TYR A 159 7.10 -1.94 -5.41
CA TYR A 159 7.93 -1.38 -4.33
C TYR A 159 7.66 0.13 -4.13
N ILE A 160 7.56 0.88 -5.24
CA ILE A 160 7.22 2.31 -5.21
C ILE A 160 5.82 2.54 -4.65
N VAL A 161 4.85 1.71 -5.06
CA VAL A 161 3.48 1.73 -4.53
C VAL A 161 3.47 1.49 -3.02
N ASN A 162 4.19 0.46 -2.54
CA ASN A 162 4.27 0.13 -1.12
C ASN A 162 4.91 1.25 -0.29
N PHE A 163 6.01 1.83 -0.78
CA PHE A 163 6.65 2.97 -0.12
C PHE A 163 5.72 4.19 -0.06
N THR A 164 4.98 4.46 -1.14
CA THR A 164 3.98 5.53 -1.18
C THR A 164 2.86 5.28 -0.17
N LEU A 165 2.38 4.04 -0.05
CA LEU A 165 1.37 3.67 0.95
C LEU A 165 1.86 3.91 2.38
N VAL A 166 3.12 3.61 2.71
CA VAL A 166 3.68 3.90 4.03
C VAL A 166 3.62 5.40 4.36
N ILE A 167 3.99 6.25 3.39
CA ILE A 167 3.94 7.71 3.57
C ILE A 167 2.50 8.19 3.77
N LEU A 168 1.56 7.71 2.95
CA LEU A 168 0.15 8.09 3.04
C LEU A 168 -0.48 7.60 4.34
N ALA A 169 -0.18 6.36 4.74
CA ALA A 169 -0.62 5.76 6.00
C ALA A 169 -0.10 6.53 7.21
N TYR A 170 1.18 6.93 7.21
CA TYR A 170 1.78 7.75 8.25
C TYR A 170 1.08 9.12 8.38
N LYS A 171 0.89 9.82 7.26
CA LYS A 171 0.20 11.11 7.23
C LYS A 171 -1.23 10.99 7.75
N LYS A 172 -1.95 9.93 7.35
CA LYS A 172 -3.31 9.65 7.81
C LYS A 172 -3.35 9.38 9.31
N MET A 173 -2.46 8.54 9.83
CA MET A 173 -2.35 8.25 11.27
C MET A 173 -2.08 9.53 12.08
N LYS A 174 -1.17 10.39 11.61
CA LYS A 174 -0.89 11.69 12.26
C LYS A 174 -2.11 12.62 12.26
N ALA A 175 -2.83 12.71 11.15
CA ALA A 175 -4.05 13.52 11.06
C ALA A 175 -5.14 13.02 12.04
N MET A 176 -5.32 11.70 12.18
CA MET A 176 -6.24 11.15 13.17
C MET A 176 -5.79 11.38 14.62
N ALA A 177 -4.48 11.33 14.89
CA ALA A 177 -3.95 11.61 16.22
C ALA A 177 -4.18 13.06 16.63
N ALA A 178 -4.17 13.99 15.67
CA ALA A 178 -4.48 15.40 15.90
C ALA A 178 -5.97 15.63 16.21
N LYS A 179 -6.90 14.85 15.64
CA LYS A 179 -8.34 14.95 15.96
C LYS A 179 -8.69 14.54 17.39
N LYS A 180 -7.87 13.70 18.03
CA LYS A 180 -8.13 13.18 19.38
C LYS A 180 -7.57 14.09 20.49
N LYS A 181 -6.74 15.07 20.14
CA LYS A 181 -6.24 16.09 21.06
C LYS A 181 -7.25 17.23 21.14
#